data_AF-A0A6V8CAB0-F1
#
_entry.id   AF-A0A6V8CAB0-F1
#
_cell.length_a   1.000
_cell.length_b   1.000
_cell.length_c   1.000
_cell.angle_alpha   90.00
_cell.angle_beta   90.00
_cell.angle_gamma   90.00
#
_symmetry.space_group_name_H-M   'P 1'
#
loop_
_entity.id
_entity.type
_entity.pdbx_description
1 polymer ?
#
loop_
_entity_poly.entity_id
_entity_poly.type
_entity_poly.pdbx_seq_one_letter_code
_entity_poly.pdbx_strand_id
1 'polypeptide(L)' 'MERAKCGGNEMARQLLQHCLSCNGWTLAAECCGQQTRAAAPIKWSPEDAKAPYRRRLENVEDPAWVETLPKLGERTEEE' A
#
# COMPACT_ATOMS: atom_id res chain seq x y z
N MET A 1 6.40 32.14 8.97
CA MET A 1 6.99 30.82 8.66
C MET A 1 7.15 30.08 9.97
N GLU A 2 6.06 29.47 10.45
CA GLU A 2 6.09 28.70 11.68
C GLU A 2 6.57 27.29 11.34
N ARG A 3 7.77 26.94 11.82
CA ARG A 3 8.35 25.61 11.66
C ARG A 3 7.49 24.65 12.49
N ALA A 4 6.76 23.77 11.81
CA ALA A 4 6.07 22.67 12.46
C ALA A 4 7.08 21.85 13.28
N LYS A 5 6.82 21.80 14.59
CA LYS A 5 7.63 21.16 15.61
C LYS A 5 7.65 19.65 15.33
N CYS A 6 8.78 19.11 14.89
CA CYS A 6 9.01 17.68 14.76
C CYS A 6 9.12 17.08 16.18
N GLY A 7 7.99 16.69 16.76
CA GLY A 7 7.92 15.93 18.01
C GLY A 7 8.31 14.48 17.78
N GLY A 8 9.51 14.09 18.23
CA GLY A 8 10.03 12.73 18.11
C GLY A 8 9.29 11.74 18.99
N ASN A 9 8.31 11.05 18.41
CA ASN A 9 7.94 9.65 18.70
C ASN A 9 7.08 9.02 17.59
N GLU A 10 6.94 9.70 16.44
CA GLU A 10 6.10 9.26 15.33
C GLU A 10 6.94 8.50 14.30
N MET A 11 6.45 7.33 13.89
CA MET A 11 6.98 6.56 12.78
C MET A 11 7.31 7.48 11.60
N ALA A 12 8.57 7.54 11.19
CA ALA A 12 9.02 8.39 10.09
C ALA A 12 8.20 8.10 8.82
N ARG A 13 7.41 9.08 8.38
CA ARG A 13 6.63 8.97 7.15
C ARG A 13 7.53 9.27 5.96
N GLN A 14 7.29 8.59 4.84
CA GLN A 14 7.87 8.99 3.56
C GLN A 14 7.45 10.45 3.26
N LEU A 15 8.27 11.22 2.55
CA LEU A 15 7.92 12.61 2.23
C LEU A 15 6.89 12.69 1.09
N LEU A 16 7.09 11.89 0.04
CA LEU A 16 6.20 11.85 -1.10
C LEU A 16 4.96 11.01 -0.79
N GLN A 17 3.78 11.60 -1.01
CA GLN A 17 2.48 10.96 -0.85
C GLN A 17 1.74 10.86 -2.18
N HIS A 18 0.86 9.87 -2.26
CA HIS A 18 0.01 9.56 -3.39
C HIS A 18 -1.46 9.67 -3.00
N CYS A 19 -2.26 10.29 -3.86
CA CYS A 19 -3.69 10.41 -3.70
C CYS A 19 -4.43 9.33 -4.51
N LEU A 20 -5.28 8.52 -3.87
CA LEU A 20 -6.00 7.44 -4.55
C LEU A 20 -7.19 7.93 -5.41
N SER A 21 -7.71 9.14 -5.16
CA SER A 21 -8.87 9.65 -5.88
C SER A 21 -8.50 10.35 -7.20
N CYS A 22 -7.43 11.15 -7.21
CA CYS A 22 -6.97 11.86 -8.39
C CYS A 22 -5.66 11.31 -9.00
N ASN A 23 -5.07 10.28 -8.38
CA ASN A 23 -3.80 9.67 -8.80
C ASN A 23 -2.62 10.66 -8.87
N GLY A 24 -2.73 11.77 -8.12
CA GLY A 24 -1.73 12.84 -8.07
C GLY A 24 -0.71 12.65 -6.95
N TRP A 25 0.45 13.29 -7.10
CA TRP A 25 1.51 13.31 -6.10
C TRP A 25 1.47 14.59 -5.28
N THR A 26 1.63 14.47 -3.97
CA THR A 26 1.64 15.62 -3.05
C THR A 26 2.58 15.36 -1.86
N LEU A 27 2.96 16.43 -1.17
CA LEU A 27 3.68 16.36 0.11
C LEU A 27 2.73 16.52 1.31
N ALA A 28 1.47 16.86 1.06
CA ALA A 28 0.46 17.02 2.10
C ALA A 28 -0.08 15.65 2.56
N ALA A 29 -0.47 15.59 3.84
CA ALA A 29 -1.13 14.42 4.42
C ALA A 29 -2.55 14.19 3.87
N GLU A 30 -3.16 15.22 3.29
CA GLU A 30 -4.53 15.20 2.80
C GLU A 30 -4.60 15.76 1.39
N CYS A 31 -5.36 15.08 0.52
CA CYS A 31 -5.64 15.50 -0.86
C CYS A 31 -7.07 15.09 -1.21
N CYS A 32 -7.83 16.00 -1.83
CA CYS A 32 -9.21 15.74 -2.27
C CYS A 32 -10.17 15.23 -1.15
N GLY A 33 -9.93 15.63 0.11
CA GLY A 33 -10.75 15.20 1.25
C GLY A 33 -10.46 13.79 1.76
N GLN A 34 -9.42 13.12 1.27
CA GLN A 34 -8.96 11.82 1.76
C GLN A 34 -7.51 11.87 2.26
N GLN A 35 -7.18 10.96 3.16
CA GLN A 35 -5.80 10.74 3.62
C GLN A 35 -4.96 10.19 2.47
N THR A 36 -3.79 10.79 2.27
CA THR A 36 -2.85 10.33 1.25
C THR A 36 -2.05 9.14 1.77
N ARG A 37 -1.59 8.29 0.85
CA ARG A 37 -0.80 7.10 1.18
C ARG A 37 0.65 7.32 0.75
N ALA A 38 1.56 6.70 1.47
CA ALA A 38 2.97 6.65 1.10
C ALA A 38 3.15 6.22 -0.37
N ALA A 39 3.85 7.06 -1.14
CA ALA A 39 4.04 6.88 -2.57
C ALA A 39 4.83 5.61 -2.91
N ALA A 40 5.89 5.33 -2.14
CA ALA A 40 6.75 4.19 -2.41
C ALA A 40 6.25 2.95 -1.67
N PRO A 41 6.26 1.78 -2.33
CA PRO A 41 5.81 0.54 -1.73
C PRO A 41 6.71 0.13 -0.55
N ILE A 42 6.16 -0.72 0.32
CA ILE A 42 6.92 -1.33 1.42
C ILE A 42 7.95 -2.29 0.81
N LYS A 43 9.19 -2.22 1.30
CA LYS A 43 10.25 -3.16 0.89
C LYS A 43 9.87 -4.58 1.32
N TRP A 44 9.91 -5.51 0.37
CA TRP A 44 9.74 -6.93 0.64
C TRP A 44 11.08 -7.56 1.06
N SER A 45 11.06 -8.48 2.03
CA SER A 45 12.20 -9.33 2.36
C SER A 45 11.77 -10.80 2.47
N PRO A 46 12.65 -11.76 2.15
CA PRO A 46 12.36 -13.19 2.31
C PRO A 46 11.99 -13.58 3.75
N GLU A 47 12.61 -12.96 4.74
CA GLU A 47 12.43 -13.27 6.15
C GLU A 47 11.16 -12.68 6.77
N ASP A 48 10.40 -11.84 6.07
CA ASP A 48 9.33 -10.97 6.58
C ASP A 48 8.53 -11.55 7.78
N ALA A 49 8.98 -11.22 8.99
CA ALA A 49 8.41 -11.74 10.23
C ALA A 49 6.95 -11.30 10.45
N LYS A 50 6.50 -10.23 9.78
CA LYS A 50 5.13 -9.72 9.87
C LYS A 50 4.23 -10.24 8.74
N ALA A 51 4.75 -11.06 7.81
CA ALA A 51 3.94 -11.66 6.76
C ALA A 51 2.73 -12.47 7.29
N PRO A 52 2.85 -13.31 8.35
CA PRO A 52 1.69 -14.03 8.88
C PRO A 52 0.60 -13.10 9.39
N TYR A 53 0.98 -11.98 10.01
CA TYR A 53 0.03 -10.99 10.50
C TYR A 53 -0.70 -10.28 9.34
N ARG A 54 0.05 -9.88 8.30
CA ARG A 54 -0.53 -9.25 7.10
C ARG A 54 -1.50 -10.18 6.37
N ARG A 55 -1.15 -11.47 6.23
CA ARG A 55 -2.03 -12.48 5.62
C ARG A 55 -3.34 -12.68 6.38
N ARG A 56 -3.31 -12.64 7.71
CA ARG A 56 -4.54 -12.72 8.55
C ARG A 56 -5.42 -11.49 8.40
N LEU A 57 -4.84 -10.29 8.34
CA LEU A 57 -5.61 -9.06 8.12
C LEU A 57 -6.31 -9.03 6.76
N GLU A 58 -5.65 -9.58 5.73
CA GLU A 58 -6.17 -9.67 4.37
C GLU A 58 -7.05 -10.92 4.15
N ASN A 59 -7.25 -11.77 5.16
CA ASN A 59 -7.98 -13.04 5.09
C ASN A 59 -7.52 -13.95 3.95
N VAL A 60 -6.22 -13.96 3.65
CA VAL A 60 -5.62 -14.73 2.54
C VAL A 60 -5.72 -16.25 2.75
N GLU A 61 -5.87 -16.69 3.99
CA GLU A 61 -5.98 -18.11 4.35
C GLU A 61 -7.38 -18.70 4.05
N ASP A 62 -8.37 -17.86 3.74
CA ASP A 62 -9.73 -18.31 3.38
C ASP A 62 -9.75 -18.88 1.95
N PRO A 63 -10.32 -20.07 1.71
CA PRO A 63 -10.51 -20.61 0.36
C PRO A 63 -11.16 -19.65 -0.63
N ALA A 64 -12.07 -18.77 -0.16
CA ALA A 64 -12.73 -17.77 -0.99
C ALA A 64 -11.76 -16.74 -1.58
N TRP A 65 -10.61 -16.50 -0.94
CA TRP A 65 -9.58 -15.58 -1.44
C TRP A 65 -9.02 -16.03 -2.78
N VAL A 66 -8.89 -17.35 -3.01
CA VAL A 66 -8.36 -17.92 -4.26
C VAL A 66 -9.22 -17.52 -5.46
N GLU A 67 -10.54 -17.41 -5.28
CA GLU A 67 -11.45 -17.00 -6.36
C GLU A 67 -11.33 -15.52 -6.74
N THR A 68 -10.77 -14.69 -5.86
CA THR A 68 -10.51 -13.27 -6.15
C THR A 68 -9.25 -13.05 -6.99
N LEU A 69 -8.41 -14.07 -7.14
CA LEU A 69 -7.17 -13.94 -7.89
C LEU A 69 -7.46 -13.74 -9.38
N PRO A 70 -6.69 -12.89 -10.07
CA PRO A 70 -6.76 -12.77 -11.52
C PRO A 70 -6.48 -14.13 -12.16
N LYS A 71 -7.46 -14.68 -12.86
CA LYS A 71 -7.29 -15.91 -13.63
C LYS A 71 -6.56 -15.55 -14.92
N LEU A 72 -5.47 -16.26 -15.21
CA LEU A 72 -4.86 -16.17 -16.54
C LEU A 72 -5.93 -16.64 -17.54
N GLY A 73 -6.20 -15.83 -18.56
CA GLY A 73 -7.07 -16.27 -19.66
C GLY A 73 -6.54 -17.57 -20.26
N GLU A 74 -7.42 -18.35 -20.89
CA GLU A 74 -6.98 -19.51 -21.66
C GLU A 74 -5.89 -19.07 -22.64
N ARG A 75 -4.69 -19.62 -22.50
CA ARG A 75 -3.64 -19.46 -23.50
C ARG A 75 -4.08 -20.29 -24.69
N THR A 76 -4.77 -19.69 -25.66
CA THR A 76 -4.93 -20.28 -26.98
C THR A 76 -3.52 -20.48 -27.54
N GLU A 77 -3.10 -21.73 -27.70
CA GLU A 77 -1.83 -22.08 -28.34
C GLU A 77 -1.96 -21.81 -29.85
N GLU A 78 -1.93 -20.53 -30.23
CA GLU A 78 -1.67 -20.06 -31.58
C GLU A 78 -0.67 -18.90 -31.49
N GLU A 79 0.48 -19.10 -32.17
CA GLU A 79 1.73 -18.30 -32.26
C GLU A 79 2.83 -18.55 -31.21
#